data_AF-A0A2G9N8Z6-F1
#
_entry.id   AF-A0A2G9N8Z6-F1
#
_cell.length_a   1.000
_cell.length_b   1.000
_cell.length_c   1.000
_cell.angle_alpha   90.00
_cell.angle_beta   90.00
_cell.angle_gamma   90.00
#
_symmetry.space_group_name_H-M   'P 1'
#
loop_
_entity.id
_entity.type
_entity.pdbx_description
1 polymer ?
#
loop_
_entity_poly.entity_id
_entity_poly.type
_entity_poly.pdbx_seq_one_letter_code
_entity_poly.pdbx_strand_id
1 'polypeptide(L)'
;MKYLKEKIASTTGSISGVASIFGSWQVCHNICLGLIGLLSVLGITVVGMPLAFFTTIVIPVWIIAVLLFSITLFFYFKKRCISKSLILINFGLITAGTPFQVVRSFNIIFWTVGGAIALTGLIILIKEKSITWNSKKTKNLLFYVPLIIIGIISIVLLINSVVIVLGQSTKNSSVIPSTGEEEGVLSSQEGYDTISTGTTNPGEVSVALTPKGIIKGSFVVDISANTHSVDLSQYDLSNLITLKYDHKEIYPKSAPTLSGHHAAGTIVFNLNQDIKTFTITIKGIPKIEERVFSW
;
A
#
# COMPACT_ATOMS: atom_id res chain seq x y z
N MET A 1 -28.66 -33.92 27.90
CA MET A 1 -28.49 -33.45 26.51
C MET A 1 -28.57 -31.93 26.31
N LYS A 2 -29.42 -31.17 27.02
CA LYS A 2 -29.50 -29.70 26.86
C LYS A 2 -28.17 -28.97 27.13
N TYR A 3 -27.42 -29.38 28.14
CA TYR A 3 -26.11 -28.79 28.50
C TYR A 3 -25.01 -28.94 27.43
N LEU A 4 -25.09 -29.98 26.58
CA LEU A 4 -24.10 -30.19 25.52
C LEU A 4 -24.31 -29.23 24.33
N LYS A 5 -25.58 -28.90 24.02
CA LYS A 5 -25.93 -27.99 22.93
C LYS A 5 -25.50 -26.55 23.21
N GLU A 6 -25.66 -26.07 24.45
CA GLU A 6 -25.21 -24.74 24.87
C GLU A 6 -23.69 -24.62 24.87
N LYS A 7 -22.97 -25.69 25.28
CA LYS A 7 -21.50 -25.71 25.30
C LYS A 7 -20.90 -25.72 23.90
N ILE A 8 -21.52 -26.45 22.95
CA ILE A 8 -21.07 -26.46 21.55
C ILE A 8 -21.34 -25.10 20.90
N ALA A 9 -22.53 -24.50 21.08
CA ALA A 9 -22.85 -23.17 20.53
C ALA A 9 -21.89 -22.07 21.05
N SER A 10 -21.50 -22.13 22.33
CA SER A 10 -20.53 -21.20 22.92
C SER A 10 -19.09 -21.41 22.41
N THR A 11 -18.72 -22.65 22.08
CA THR A 11 -17.35 -22.98 21.63
C THR A 11 -17.16 -22.66 20.14
N THR A 12 -18.19 -22.89 19.31
CA THR A 12 -18.14 -22.56 17.87
C THR A 12 -18.04 -21.06 17.63
N GLY A 13 -18.71 -20.23 18.44
CA GLY A 13 -18.61 -18.76 18.34
C GLY A 13 -17.22 -18.20 18.71
N SER A 14 -16.40 -18.95 19.44
CA SER A 14 -15.06 -18.51 19.85
C SER A 14 -13.98 -18.82 18.80
N ILE A 15 -14.20 -19.82 17.93
CA ILE A 15 -13.23 -20.24 16.92
C ILE A 15 -13.30 -19.35 15.67
N SER A 16 -14.49 -18.87 15.30
CA SER A 16 -14.68 -17.93 14.19
C SER A 16 -14.00 -16.57 14.43
N GLY A 17 -13.80 -16.17 15.70
CA GLY A 17 -13.11 -14.94 16.08
C GLY A 17 -11.58 -15.00 15.98
N VAL A 18 -10.98 -16.18 15.99
CA VAL A 18 -9.51 -16.33 15.90
C VAL A 18 -9.02 -16.31 14.46
N ALA A 19 -9.85 -16.78 13.51
CA ALA A 19 -9.58 -16.65 12.08
C ALA A 19 -9.66 -15.19 11.57
N SER A 20 -10.22 -14.27 12.36
CA SER A 20 -10.32 -12.84 12.04
C SER A 20 -9.08 -12.03 12.45
N ILE A 21 -8.10 -12.64 13.13
CA ILE A 21 -6.96 -11.94 13.76
C ILE A 21 -5.71 -11.91 12.87
N PHE A 22 -5.63 -12.74 11.83
CA PHE A 22 -4.55 -12.66 10.85
C PHE A 22 -4.84 -11.55 9.84
N GLY A 23 -4.53 -10.32 10.23
CA GLY A 23 -4.52 -9.11 9.41
C GLY A 23 -5.87 -8.75 8.78
N SER A 24 -6.47 -7.61 9.12
CA SER A 24 -7.67 -7.11 8.43
C SER A 24 -7.52 -7.11 6.91
N TRP A 25 -6.28 -7.02 6.38
CA TRP A 25 -5.97 -7.20 4.97
C TRP A 25 -6.02 -8.65 4.46
N GLN A 26 -5.55 -9.64 5.22
CA GLN A 26 -5.60 -11.07 4.86
C GLN A 26 -6.99 -11.67 5.10
N VAL A 27 -7.73 -11.22 6.11
CA VAL A 27 -9.14 -11.59 6.29
C VAL A 27 -9.98 -11.08 5.13
N CYS A 28 -9.76 -9.82 4.71
CA CYS A 28 -10.34 -9.32 3.47
C CYS A 28 -9.88 -10.21 2.32
N HIS A 29 -8.58 -10.42 2.08
CA HIS A 29 -8.12 -11.23 0.93
C HIS A 29 -8.71 -12.65 0.90
N ASN A 30 -8.81 -13.35 2.03
CA ASN A 30 -9.39 -14.69 2.10
C ASN A 30 -10.91 -14.70 1.91
N ILE A 31 -11.64 -13.73 2.47
CA ILE A 31 -13.07 -13.54 2.19
C ILE A 31 -13.29 -13.16 0.73
N CYS A 32 -12.42 -12.31 0.18
CA CYS A 32 -12.47 -11.83 -1.19
C CYS A 32 -12.21 -12.98 -2.16
N LEU A 33 -11.18 -13.80 -1.92
CA LEU A 33 -10.88 -15.01 -2.67
C LEU A 33 -12.01 -16.05 -2.54
N GLY A 34 -12.59 -16.19 -1.35
CA GLY A 34 -13.76 -17.05 -1.13
C GLY A 34 -14.99 -16.58 -1.91
N LEU A 35 -15.26 -15.27 -1.92
CA LEU A 35 -16.36 -14.65 -2.65
C LEU A 35 -16.13 -14.73 -4.17
N ILE A 36 -14.91 -14.47 -4.64
CA ILE A 36 -14.52 -14.62 -6.05
C ILE A 36 -14.63 -16.08 -6.48
N GLY A 37 -14.20 -17.03 -5.64
CA GLY A 37 -14.36 -18.46 -5.90
C GLY A 37 -15.83 -18.86 -6.02
N LEU A 38 -16.69 -18.36 -5.13
CA LEU A 38 -18.14 -18.58 -5.20
C LEU A 38 -18.77 -17.98 -6.46
N LEU A 39 -18.40 -16.74 -6.81
CA LEU A 39 -18.88 -16.05 -8.01
C LEU A 39 -18.41 -16.75 -9.30
N SER A 40 -17.18 -17.28 -9.30
CA SER A 40 -16.64 -18.05 -10.41
C SER A 40 -17.41 -19.36 -10.64
N VAL A 41 -17.90 -20.02 -9.58
CA VAL A 41 -18.76 -21.21 -9.70
C VAL A 41 -20.11 -20.85 -10.34
N LEU A 42 -20.60 -19.63 -10.13
CA LEU A 42 -21.82 -19.10 -10.75
C LEU A 42 -21.58 -18.53 -12.17
N GLY A 43 -20.37 -18.68 -12.72
CA GLY A 43 -20.00 -18.16 -14.04
C GLY A 43 -19.73 -16.65 -14.08
N ILE A 44 -19.65 -15.99 -12.94
CA ILE A 44 -19.35 -14.55 -12.84
C ILE A 44 -17.84 -14.40 -12.62
N THR A 45 -17.13 -14.01 -13.68
CA THR A 45 -15.70 -13.65 -13.57
C THR A 45 -15.58 -12.18 -13.22
N VAL A 46 -14.92 -11.88 -12.10
CA VAL A 46 -14.69 -10.50 -11.67
C VAL A 46 -13.24 -10.14 -11.98
N VAL A 47 -13.05 -9.30 -13.00
CA VAL A 47 -11.73 -8.79 -13.40
C VAL A 47 -11.49 -7.46 -12.68
N GLY A 48 -10.39 -7.35 -11.93
CA GLY A 48 -9.98 -6.14 -11.21
C GLY A 48 -9.68 -6.39 -9.73
N MET A 49 -9.56 -5.32 -8.93
CA MET A 49 -9.58 -5.37 -7.46
C MET A 49 -11.01 -5.09 -6.98
N PRO A 50 -11.94 -6.07 -6.97
CA PRO A 50 -13.35 -5.83 -6.64
C PRO A 50 -13.60 -5.24 -5.27
N LEU A 51 -12.59 -5.19 -4.40
CA LEU A 51 -12.68 -4.70 -3.03
C LEU A 51 -11.85 -3.44 -2.77
N ALA A 52 -11.42 -2.76 -3.84
CA ALA A 52 -10.91 -1.40 -3.71
C ALA A 52 -11.95 -0.46 -3.04
N PHE A 53 -13.25 -0.75 -3.13
CA PHE A 53 -14.27 0.00 -2.39
C PHE A 53 -14.12 -0.10 -0.87
N PHE A 54 -13.52 -1.16 -0.33
CA PHE A 54 -13.31 -1.24 1.12
C PHE A 54 -12.29 -0.20 1.59
N THR A 55 -11.36 0.25 0.75
CA THR A 55 -10.37 1.26 1.18
C THR A 55 -11.00 2.60 1.51
N THR A 56 -12.17 2.93 0.91
CA THR A 56 -12.91 4.16 1.24
C THR A 56 -13.71 4.02 2.55
N ILE A 57 -14.14 2.81 2.89
CA ILE A 57 -14.94 2.52 4.09
C ILE A 57 -14.08 2.19 5.32
N VAL A 58 -12.85 1.71 5.11
CA VAL A 58 -11.96 1.25 6.18
C VAL A 58 -11.66 2.37 7.19
N ILE A 59 -11.45 3.61 6.74
CA ILE A 59 -11.18 4.75 7.65
C ILE A 59 -12.42 5.05 8.53
N PRO A 60 -13.63 5.25 7.98
CA PRO A 60 -14.85 5.37 8.79
C PRO A 60 -15.06 4.24 9.79
N VAL A 61 -14.85 2.98 9.38
CA VAL A 61 -15.02 1.81 10.27
C VAL A 61 -14.01 1.82 11.41
N TRP A 62 -12.76 2.17 11.14
CA TRP A 62 -11.72 2.28 12.17
C TRP A 62 -12.05 3.40 13.17
N ILE A 63 -12.54 4.56 12.71
CA ILE A 63 -12.99 5.66 13.58
C ILE A 63 -14.11 5.20 14.51
N ILE A 64 -15.10 4.48 13.97
CA ILE A 64 -16.20 3.91 14.77
C ILE A 64 -15.65 2.95 15.83
N ALA A 65 -14.67 2.09 15.47
CA ALA A 65 -14.04 1.18 16.42
C ALA A 65 -13.32 1.92 17.56
N VAL A 66 -12.56 2.99 17.25
CA VAL A 66 -11.89 3.82 18.26
C VAL A 66 -12.90 4.52 19.18
N LEU A 67 -14.01 5.02 18.63
CA LEU A 67 -15.07 5.67 19.39
C LEU A 67 -15.75 4.68 20.34
N LEU A 68 -16.12 3.50 19.85
CA LEU A 68 -16.70 2.43 20.67
C LEU A 68 -15.73 1.94 21.75
N PHE A 69 -14.44 1.81 21.41
CA PHE A 69 -13.40 1.48 22.38
C PHE A 69 -13.26 2.55 23.47
N SER A 70 -13.35 3.84 23.10
CA SER A 70 -13.29 4.96 24.06
C SER A 70 -14.46 4.93 25.05
N ILE A 71 -15.68 4.64 24.57
CA ILE A 71 -16.86 4.44 25.44
C ILE A 71 -16.65 3.25 26.37
N THR A 72 -16.14 2.13 25.85
CA THR A 72 -15.82 0.93 26.62
C THR A 72 -14.80 1.23 27.72
N LEU A 73 -13.77 2.01 27.40
CA LEU A 73 -12.73 2.43 28.33
C LEU A 73 -13.29 3.35 29.44
N PHE A 74 -14.21 4.26 29.09
CA PHE A 74 -14.94 5.07 30.07
C PHE A 74 -15.73 4.21 31.07
N PHE A 75 -16.48 3.21 30.58
CA PHE A 75 -17.21 2.28 31.45
C PHE A 75 -16.26 1.45 32.32
N TYR A 76 -15.12 1.04 31.79
CA TYR A 76 -14.11 0.33 32.57
C TYR A 76 -13.61 1.17 33.76
N PHE A 77 -13.28 2.45 33.54
CA PHE A 77 -12.83 3.31 34.64
C PHE A 77 -13.93 3.64 35.65
N LYS A 78 -15.16 3.88 35.17
CA LYS A 78 -16.29 4.27 36.03
C LYS A 78 -16.90 3.11 36.80
N LYS A 79 -16.97 1.92 36.20
CA LYS A 79 -17.72 0.77 36.75
C LYS A 79 -16.87 -0.47 37.02
N ARG A 80 -15.66 -0.58 36.44
CA ARG A 80 -14.76 -1.74 36.57
C ARG A 80 -15.40 -3.10 36.22
N CYS A 81 -16.50 -3.11 35.45
CA CYS A 81 -17.24 -4.33 35.10
C CYS A 81 -16.62 -5.13 33.94
N ILE A 82 -15.54 -4.64 33.33
CA ILE A 82 -14.94 -5.21 32.12
C ILE A 82 -13.55 -5.76 32.47
N SER A 83 -13.21 -6.95 31.94
CA SER A 83 -11.90 -7.54 32.20
C SER A 83 -10.78 -6.72 31.54
N LYS A 84 -9.66 -6.60 32.24
CA LYS A 84 -8.46 -5.90 31.74
C LYS A 84 -7.92 -6.57 30.47
N SER A 85 -7.99 -7.89 30.44
CA SER A 85 -7.56 -8.74 29.33
C SER A 85 -8.29 -8.40 28.03
N LEU A 86 -9.62 -8.21 28.09
CA LEU A 86 -10.43 -7.91 26.92
C LEU A 86 -10.17 -6.49 26.39
N ILE A 87 -9.88 -5.53 27.27
CA ILE A 87 -9.48 -4.17 26.88
C ILE A 87 -8.14 -4.19 26.18
N LEU A 88 -7.15 -4.94 26.69
CA LEU A 88 -5.85 -5.10 26.05
C LEU A 88 -5.96 -5.73 24.66
N ILE A 89 -6.79 -6.76 24.49
CA ILE A 89 -7.03 -7.39 23.18
C ILE A 89 -7.58 -6.37 22.20
N ASN A 90 -8.67 -5.67 22.56
CA ASN A 90 -9.30 -4.70 21.67
C ASN A 90 -8.37 -3.53 21.32
N PHE A 91 -7.60 -3.04 22.29
CA PHE A 91 -6.61 -2.00 22.05
C PHE A 91 -5.55 -2.47 21.04
N GLY A 92 -4.95 -3.64 21.27
CA GLY A 92 -3.93 -4.19 20.38
C GLY A 92 -4.44 -4.42 18.95
N LEU A 93 -5.67 -4.93 18.81
CA LEU A 93 -6.30 -5.13 17.50
C LEU A 93 -6.57 -3.82 16.75
N ILE A 94 -7.05 -2.78 17.45
CA ILE A 94 -7.28 -1.45 16.85
C ILE A 94 -5.95 -0.82 16.42
N THR A 95 -4.90 -0.95 17.23
CA THR A 95 -3.56 -0.46 16.90
C THR A 95 -2.98 -1.19 15.68
N ALA A 96 -3.07 -2.52 15.64
CA ALA A 96 -2.60 -3.31 14.50
C ALA A 96 -3.40 -3.03 13.21
N GLY A 97 -4.70 -2.72 13.33
CA GLY A 97 -5.61 -2.46 12.22
C GLY A 97 -5.62 -1.01 11.69
N THR A 98 -4.59 -0.21 11.95
CA THR A 98 -4.55 1.22 11.59
C THR A 98 -4.45 1.43 10.06
N PRO A 99 -5.38 2.17 9.41
CA PRO A 99 -5.46 2.20 7.94
C PRO A 99 -4.82 3.43 7.26
N PHE A 100 -4.08 4.26 7.99
CA PHE A 100 -3.58 5.52 7.43
C PHE A 100 -2.44 5.29 6.42
N GLN A 101 -2.62 5.78 5.19
CA GLN A 101 -1.59 5.72 4.14
C GLN A 101 -0.35 6.54 4.51
N VAL A 102 -0.53 7.64 5.25
CA VAL A 102 0.58 8.52 5.68
C VAL A 102 1.55 7.79 6.61
N VAL A 103 1.08 6.81 7.39
CA VAL A 103 1.93 6.01 8.29
C VAL A 103 2.28 4.64 7.71
N ARG A 104 2.10 4.44 6.39
CA ARG A 104 2.33 3.15 5.74
C ARG A 104 3.76 2.64 5.92
N SER A 105 4.75 3.55 5.92
CA SER A 105 6.15 3.22 6.21
C SER A 105 6.35 2.63 7.62
N PHE A 106 5.43 2.91 8.54
CA PHE A 106 5.44 2.43 9.92
C PHE A 106 4.45 1.27 10.17
N ASN A 107 3.80 0.74 9.13
CA ASN A 107 2.78 -0.30 9.30
C ASN A 107 3.32 -1.53 10.06
N ILE A 108 4.58 -1.89 9.82
CA ILE A 108 5.24 -2.99 10.53
C ILE A 108 5.33 -2.74 12.04
N ILE A 109 5.52 -1.49 12.46
CA ILE A 109 5.58 -1.11 13.87
C ILE A 109 4.19 -1.24 14.51
N PHE A 110 3.15 -0.72 13.84
CA PHE A 110 1.76 -0.83 14.33
C PHE A 110 1.31 -2.28 14.46
N TRP A 111 1.65 -3.13 13.49
CA TRP A 111 1.37 -4.57 13.54
C TRP A 111 2.12 -5.26 14.68
N THR A 112 3.41 -4.98 14.83
CA THR A 112 4.24 -5.62 15.86
C THR A 112 3.78 -5.22 17.26
N VAL A 113 3.60 -3.92 17.49
CA VAL A 113 3.18 -3.38 18.79
C VAL A 113 1.74 -3.79 19.10
N GLY A 114 0.81 -3.58 18.17
CA GLY A 114 -0.59 -3.95 18.35
C GLY A 114 -0.78 -5.45 18.54
N GLY A 115 -0.09 -6.27 17.73
CA GLY A 115 -0.10 -7.72 17.85
C GLY A 115 0.46 -8.22 19.18
N ALA A 116 1.58 -7.66 19.65
CA ALA A 116 2.16 -8.01 20.94
C ALA A 116 1.21 -7.68 22.12
N ILE A 117 0.54 -6.52 22.07
CA ILE A 117 -0.45 -6.14 23.09
C ILE A 117 -1.66 -7.08 23.07
N ALA A 118 -2.19 -7.38 21.88
CA ALA A 118 -3.33 -8.27 21.72
C ALA A 118 -3.01 -9.69 22.22
N LEU A 119 -1.83 -10.21 21.87
CA LEU A 119 -1.35 -11.52 22.34
C LEU A 119 -1.19 -11.55 23.85
N THR A 120 -0.63 -10.49 24.44
CA THR A 120 -0.52 -10.36 25.90
C THR A 120 -1.90 -10.39 26.57
N GLY A 121 -2.86 -9.62 26.05
CA GLY A 121 -4.24 -9.64 26.53
C GLY A 121 -4.89 -11.01 26.42
N LEU A 122 -4.66 -11.74 25.32
CA LEU A 122 -5.15 -13.11 25.11
C LEU A 122 -4.56 -14.10 26.12
N ILE A 123 -3.26 -14.03 26.40
CA ILE A 123 -2.60 -14.89 27.40
C ILE A 123 -3.20 -14.64 28.79
N ILE A 124 -3.43 -13.39 29.18
CA ILE A 124 -4.06 -13.05 30.46
C ILE A 124 -5.50 -13.58 30.51
N LEU A 125 -6.27 -13.44 29.42
CA LEU A 125 -7.64 -13.95 29.34
C LEU A 125 -7.71 -15.48 29.53
N ILE A 126 -6.82 -16.22 28.86
CA ILE A 126 -6.73 -17.67 29.00
C ILE A 126 -6.36 -18.04 30.44
N LYS A 127 -5.43 -17.30 31.06
CA LYS A 127 -5.02 -17.51 32.46
C LYS A 127 -6.17 -17.27 33.44
N GLU A 128 -6.92 -16.19 33.30
CA GLU A 128 -8.09 -15.89 34.15
C GLU A 128 -9.12 -17.02 34.09
N LYS A 129 -9.34 -17.59 32.90
CA LYS A 129 -10.26 -18.72 32.68
C LYS A 129 -9.70 -20.06 33.16
N SER A 130 -8.38 -20.27 33.09
CA SER A 130 -7.72 -21.50 33.54
C SER A 130 -7.61 -21.58 35.07
N ILE A 131 -7.35 -20.46 35.75
CA ILE A 131 -7.24 -20.40 37.22
C ILE A 131 -8.58 -20.72 37.89
N THR A 132 -9.68 -20.25 37.32
CA THR A 132 -11.03 -20.57 37.82
C THR A 132 -11.36 -22.06 37.67
N TRP A 133 -10.75 -22.76 36.71
CA TRP A 133 -10.92 -24.20 36.52
C TRP A 133 -10.02 -25.05 37.44
N ASN A 134 -8.85 -24.55 37.83
CA ASN A 134 -7.81 -25.35 38.47
C ASN A 134 -7.42 -24.88 39.88
N SER A 135 -8.37 -24.33 40.64
CA SER A 135 -8.20 -23.92 42.04
C SER A 135 -8.05 -25.12 43.00
N LYS A 136 -7.00 -25.92 42.80
CA LYS A 136 -6.25 -26.60 43.86
C LYS A 136 -4.88 -26.97 43.29
N LYS A 137 -3.84 -26.31 43.84
CA LYS A 137 -2.42 -26.68 43.73
C LYS A 137 -1.70 -26.24 42.44
N THR A 138 -1.11 -25.04 42.43
CA THR A 138 0.33 -24.78 42.71
C THR A 138 0.76 -23.42 42.12
N LYS A 139 1.56 -22.66 42.89
CA LYS A 139 2.08 -21.30 42.65
C LYS A 139 3.05 -21.26 41.44
N ASN A 140 2.87 -20.45 40.39
CA ASN A 140 2.96 -18.98 40.23
C ASN A 140 4.32 -18.36 39.79
N LEU A 141 5.39 -19.10 39.47
CA LEU A 141 6.64 -18.45 38.99
C LEU A 141 7.07 -18.84 37.56
N LEU A 142 6.97 -20.11 37.17
CA LEU A 142 7.43 -20.59 35.85
C LEU A 142 6.65 -19.99 34.67
N PHE A 143 5.46 -19.44 34.93
CA PHE A 143 4.53 -18.96 33.90
C PHE A 143 4.73 -17.48 33.48
N TYR A 144 5.50 -16.70 34.25
CA TYR A 144 5.80 -15.30 33.91
C TYR A 144 7.03 -15.17 33.00
N VAL A 145 7.88 -16.19 32.96
CA VAL A 145 9.09 -16.25 32.13
C VAL A 145 8.79 -16.04 30.64
N PRO A 146 7.77 -16.69 30.01
CA PRO A 146 7.47 -16.47 28.60
C PRO A 146 6.98 -15.06 28.30
N LEU A 147 6.19 -14.45 29.20
CA LEU A 147 5.69 -13.09 29.04
C LEU A 147 6.81 -12.04 29.12
N ILE A 148 7.78 -12.26 30.02
CA ILE A 148 8.98 -11.42 30.11
C ILE A 148 9.83 -11.57 28.84
N ILE A 149 10.01 -12.81 28.35
CA ILE A 149 10.74 -13.08 27.10
C ILE A 149 10.05 -12.40 25.91
N ILE A 150 8.73 -12.52 25.76
CA ILE A 150 7.96 -11.86 24.69
C ILE A 150 8.11 -10.34 24.79
N GLY A 151 8.00 -9.77 26.00
CA GLY A 151 8.20 -8.33 26.21
C GLY A 151 9.60 -7.87 25.79
N ILE A 152 10.64 -8.62 26.14
CA ILE A 152 12.03 -8.34 25.73
C ILE A 152 12.17 -8.43 24.21
N ILE A 153 11.63 -9.47 23.57
CA ILE A 153 11.68 -9.63 22.11
C ILE A 153 10.97 -8.47 21.40
N SER A 154 9.79 -8.06 21.87
CA SER A 154 9.06 -6.93 21.30
C SER A 154 9.85 -5.62 21.43
N ILE A 155 10.52 -5.39 22.57
CA ILE A 155 11.39 -4.22 22.76
C ILE A 155 12.59 -4.25 21.81
N VAL A 156 13.24 -5.40 21.65
CA VAL A 156 14.39 -5.56 20.73
C VAL A 156 13.97 -5.33 19.27
N LEU A 157 12.79 -5.80 18.86
CA LEU A 157 12.25 -5.53 17.52
C LEU A 157 11.92 -4.04 17.32
N LEU A 158 11.36 -3.39 18.34
CA LEU A 158 11.10 -1.96 18.32
C LEU A 158 12.41 -1.16 18.15
N ILE A 159 13.45 -1.47 18.92
CA ILE A 159 14.75 -0.82 18.81
C ILE A 159 15.35 -1.03 17.42
N ASN A 160 15.33 -2.26 16.88
CA ASN A 160 15.84 -2.54 15.53
C ASN A 160 15.07 -1.77 14.44
N SER A 161 13.75 -1.69 14.53
CA SER A 161 12.95 -0.90 13.57
C SER A 161 13.29 0.59 13.62
N VAL A 162 13.50 1.16 14.81
CA VAL A 162 13.94 2.56 14.98
C VAL A 162 15.33 2.78 14.36
N VAL A 163 16.27 1.85 14.57
CA VAL A 163 17.62 1.92 13.97
C VAL A 163 17.56 1.85 12.44
N ILE A 164 16.72 1.00 11.85
CA ILE A 164 16.55 0.90 10.40
C ILE A 164 15.97 2.20 9.82
N VAL A 165 14.94 2.76 10.46
CA VAL A 165 14.32 4.03 10.02
C VAL A 165 15.31 5.19 10.10
N LEU A 166 16.05 5.30 11.21
CA LEU A 166 17.07 6.34 11.37
C LEU A 166 18.26 6.13 10.41
N GLY A 167 18.62 4.87 10.12
CA GLY A 167 19.67 4.53 9.17
C GLY A 167 19.32 4.85 7.71
N GLN A 168 18.04 4.76 7.33
CA GLN A 168 17.60 5.08 5.96
C GLN A 168 17.52 6.58 5.67
N SER A 169 17.50 7.45 6.70
CA SER A 169 17.44 8.90 6.52
C SER A 169 18.74 9.53 5.97
N THR A 170 19.80 8.75 5.73
CA THR A 170 21.11 9.27 5.27
C THR A 170 21.54 8.79 3.88
N LYS A 171 20.73 7.97 3.18
CA LYS A 171 21.15 7.32 1.92
C LYS A 171 20.33 7.67 0.67
N ASN A 172 19.65 8.82 0.64
CA ASN A 172 19.04 9.32 -0.60
C ASN A 172 19.82 10.52 -1.15
N SER A 173 20.99 10.26 -1.72
CA SER A 173 21.66 11.08 -2.73
C SER A 173 22.77 10.26 -3.41
N SER A 174 22.38 9.33 -4.28
CA SER A 174 23.10 9.03 -5.52
C SER A 174 22.26 8.02 -6.32
N VAL A 175 21.58 8.51 -7.35
CA VAL A 175 21.07 7.66 -8.42
C VAL A 175 22.30 7.10 -9.13
N ILE A 176 22.61 5.82 -8.92
CA ILE A 176 23.61 5.09 -9.71
C ILE A 176 22.84 4.58 -10.95
N PRO A 177 23.19 5.03 -12.16
CA PRO A 177 22.61 4.47 -13.38
C PRO A 177 23.05 3.02 -13.51
N SER A 178 22.11 2.12 -13.83
CA SER A 178 22.46 0.75 -14.18
C SER A 178 23.23 0.78 -15.50
N THR A 179 24.52 0.54 -15.42
CA THR A 179 25.42 0.20 -16.52
C THR A 179 24.97 -1.11 -17.16
N GLY A 180 24.25 -1.01 -18.28
CA GLY A 180 24.18 -2.04 -19.30
C GLY A 180 25.00 -1.56 -20.50
N GLU A 181 25.88 -2.43 -20.97
CA GLU A 181 26.95 -2.19 -21.95
C GLU A 181 26.52 -1.45 -23.23
N GLU A 182 27.15 -0.30 -23.49
CA GLU A 182 27.39 0.20 -24.85
C GLU A 182 28.90 0.50 -25.00
N GLU A 183 29.56 -0.29 -25.84
CA GLU A 183 30.75 0.17 -26.56
C GLU A 183 30.34 1.24 -27.56
N GLY A 184 30.98 2.41 -27.51
CA GLY A 184 30.90 3.40 -28.60
C GLY A 184 30.88 4.85 -28.16
N VAL A 185 32.00 5.31 -27.59
CA VAL A 185 32.35 6.70 -27.29
C VAL A 185 31.99 7.67 -28.44
N LEU A 186 31.18 8.71 -28.17
CA LEU A 186 31.56 10.12 -28.42
C LEU A 186 30.51 11.14 -27.90
N SER A 187 31.02 12.09 -27.11
CA SER A 187 30.44 13.38 -26.72
C SER A 187 29.31 13.35 -25.68
N SER A 188 29.65 13.68 -24.44
CA SER A 188 28.74 14.12 -23.39
C SER A 188 28.01 15.41 -23.82
N GLN A 189 26.89 15.27 -24.53
CA GLN A 189 25.89 16.33 -24.58
C GLN A 189 25.25 16.43 -23.19
N GLU A 190 25.17 17.64 -22.65
CA GLU A 190 24.34 17.95 -21.49
C GLU A 190 22.92 17.43 -21.76
N GLY A 191 22.54 16.35 -21.07
CA GLY A 191 21.24 15.72 -21.26
C GLY A 191 20.13 16.60 -20.70
N TYR A 192 18.98 16.60 -21.37
CA TYR A 192 17.78 17.25 -20.83
C TYR A 192 17.29 16.51 -19.58
N ASP A 193 16.86 17.26 -18.57
CA ASP A 193 16.27 16.69 -17.36
C ASP A 193 14.95 15.97 -17.64
N THR A 194 14.67 14.91 -16.88
CA THR A 194 13.36 14.26 -16.90
C THR A 194 12.33 15.15 -16.18
N ILE A 195 11.22 15.47 -16.85
CA ILE A 195 10.08 16.16 -16.22
C ILE A 195 8.92 15.20 -16.09
N SER A 196 8.29 15.17 -14.91
CA SER A 196 7.12 14.33 -14.61
C SER A 196 5.90 15.14 -14.18
N THR A 197 4.71 14.70 -14.58
CA THR A 197 3.42 15.29 -14.18
C THR A 197 2.43 14.21 -13.73
N GLY A 198 1.45 14.60 -12.90
CA GLY A 198 0.42 13.71 -12.37
C GLY A 198 0.89 12.83 -11.22
N THR A 199 0.04 11.91 -10.76
CA THR A 199 0.33 10.99 -9.65
C THR A 199 -0.10 9.57 -9.99
N THR A 200 0.25 8.62 -9.13
CA THR A 200 -0.20 7.23 -9.20
C THR A 200 -1.39 6.96 -8.26
N ASN A 201 -2.14 7.98 -7.86
CA ASN A 201 -3.38 7.77 -7.11
C ASN A 201 -4.43 7.03 -7.98
N PRO A 202 -5.43 6.37 -7.37
CA PRO A 202 -6.51 5.73 -8.14
C PRO A 202 -7.18 6.69 -9.14
N GLY A 203 -7.29 6.24 -10.38
CA GLY A 203 -7.83 7.01 -11.51
C GLY A 203 -6.90 8.09 -12.06
N GLU A 204 -5.66 8.20 -11.56
CA GLU A 204 -4.64 9.12 -12.06
C GLU A 204 -3.55 8.38 -12.83
N VAL A 205 -2.84 9.14 -13.66
CA VAL A 205 -1.69 8.68 -14.43
C VAL A 205 -0.52 9.60 -14.13
N SER A 206 0.63 9.05 -13.78
CA SER A 206 1.89 9.77 -13.74
C SER A 206 2.58 9.59 -15.09
N VAL A 207 3.00 10.69 -15.72
CA VAL A 207 3.70 10.67 -17.00
C VAL A 207 5.02 11.39 -16.84
N ALA A 208 6.11 10.75 -17.23
CA ALA A 208 7.46 11.31 -17.25
C ALA A 208 8.00 11.30 -18.68
N LEU A 209 8.64 12.40 -19.07
CA LEU A 209 9.27 12.58 -20.37
C LEU A 209 10.76 12.89 -20.19
N THR A 210 11.61 12.24 -20.98
CA THR A 210 13.07 12.44 -20.98
C THR A 210 13.57 12.67 -22.40
N PRO A 211 13.82 13.92 -22.81
CA PRO A 211 14.34 14.21 -24.13
C PRO A 211 15.77 13.67 -24.29
N LYS A 212 16.03 13.02 -25.42
CA LYS A 212 17.35 12.47 -25.79
C LYS A 212 18.09 13.33 -26.81
N GLY A 213 17.47 14.43 -27.27
CA GLY A 213 18.01 15.29 -28.32
C GLY A 213 17.75 14.75 -29.72
N ILE A 214 18.53 15.25 -30.69
CA ILE A 214 18.45 14.84 -32.10
C ILE A 214 19.32 13.61 -32.34
N ILE A 215 18.69 12.52 -32.76
CA ILE A 215 19.36 11.26 -33.14
C ILE A 215 19.00 10.97 -34.60
N LYS A 216 20.00 10.99 -35.49
CA LYS A 216 19.84 10.72 -36.94
C LYS A 216 18.76 11.62 -37.60
N GLY A 217 18.71 12.90 -37.25
CA GLY A 217 17.75 13.86 -37.82
C GLY A 217 16.32 13.68 -37.31
N SER A 218 16.14 13.08 -36.13
CA SER A 218 14.85 13.00 -35.46
C SER A 218 15.02 13.34 -34.00
N PHE A 219 14.07 14.08 -33.43
CA PHE A 219 14.07 14.39 -32.01
C PHE A 219 13.41 13.27 -31.24
N VAL A 220 14.15 12.69 -30.31
CA VAL A 220 13.78 11.46 -29.62
C VAL A 220 13.47 11.79 -28.17
N VAL A 221 12.33 11.31 -27.67
CA VAL A 221 11.87 11.54 -26.29
C VAL A 221 11.39 10.23 -25.71
N ASP A 222 11.98 9.81 -24.60
CA ASP A 222 11.46 8.66 -23.87
C ASP A 222 10.27 9.07 -23.02
N ILE A 223 9.24 8.23 -23.01
CA ILE A 223 8.04 8.38 -22.20
C ILE A 223 7.89 7.20 -21.25
N SER A 224 7.52 7.48 -20.01
CA SER A 224 7.03 6.50 -19.04
C SER A 224 5.68 6.97 -18.50
N ALA A 225 4.66 6.12 -18.60
CA ALA A 225 3.32 6.33 -18.07
C ALA A 225 2.99 5.25 -17.04
N ASN A 226 2.56 5.66 -15.85
CA ASN A 226 2.27 4.78 -14.73
C ASN A 226 0.89 5.10 -14.14
N THR A 227 0.08 4.08 -13.88
CA THR A 227 -1.24 4.20 -13.25
C THR A 227 -1.55 2.96 -12.42
N HIS A 228 -2.51 3.07 -11.50
CA HIS A 228 -2.98 1.92 -10.71
C HIS A 228 -4.30 1.32 -11.21
N SER A 229 -5.07 2.07 -12.02
CA SER A 229 -6.44 1.65 -12.34
C SER A 229 -6.94 2.12 -13.70
N VAL A 230 -6.21 2.98 -14.40
CA VAL A 230 -6.57 3.42 -15.74
C VAL A 230 -6.00 2.44 -16.75
N ASP A 231 -6.83 1.95 -17.67
CA ASP A 231 -6.32 1.23 -18.84
C ASP A 231 -5.72 2.25 -19.82
N LEU A 232 -4.42 2.14 -20.08
CA LEU A 232 -3.73 3.07 -20.99
C LEU A 232 -3.90 2.69 -22.47
N SER A 233 -4.40 1.50 -22.78
CA SER A 233 -4.49 0.99 -24.16
C SER A 233 -5.48 1.75 -25.06
N GLN A 234 -6.39 2.51 -24.45
CA GLN A 234 -7.36 3.35 -25.17
C GLN A 234 -6.78 4.67 -25.70
N TYR A 235 -5.55 5.04 -25.32
CA TYR A 235 -4.94 6.32 -25.68
C TYR A 235 -3.93 6.16 -26.81
N ASP A 236 -4.23 6.74 -27.98
CA ASP A 236 -3.30 6.81 -29.09
C ASP A 236 -2.41 8.06 -28.98
N LEU A 237 -1.19 7.87 -28.48
CA LEU A 237 -0.23 8.95 -28.28
C LEU A 237 0.17 9.67 -29.57
N SER A 238 0.01 9.05 -30.73
CA SER A 238 0.39 9.67 -32.01
C SER A 238 -0.46 10.91 -32.31
N ASN A 239 -1.70 10.93 -31.80
CA ASN A 239 -2.68 12.01 -32.01
C ASN A 239 -2.83 12.93 -30.80
N LEU A 240 -2.35 12.51 -29.63
CA LEU A 240 -2.51 13.23 -28.37
C LEU A 240 -1.29 14.06 -27.96
N ILE A 241 -0.15 13.80 -28.58
CA ILE A 241 1.11 14.48 -28.28
C ILE A 241 1.42 15.49 -29.37
N THR A 242 1.82 16.70 -28.99
CA THR A 242 2.41 17.69 -29.90
C THR A 242 3.71 18.24 -29.35
N LEU A 243 4.64 18.57 -30.25
CA LEU A 243 5.88 19.28 -29.96
C LEU A 243 5.79 20.68 -30.55
N LYS A 244 5.97 21.69 -29.69
CA LYS A 244 5.97 23.11 -30.05
C LYS A 244 7.37 23.71 -29.87
N TYR A 245 7.87 24.33 -30.93
CA TYR A 245 9.18 25.03 -30.96
C TYR A 245 9.12 26.10 -32.05
N ASP A 246 9.82 27.24 -31.91
CA ASP A 246 9.88 28.31 -32.92
C ASP A 246 8.52 28.71 -33.54
N HIS A 247 7.45 28.75 -32.73
CA HIS A 247 6.06 29.01 -33.14
C HIS A 247 5.44 27.95 -34.09
N LYS A 248 6.13 26.85 -34.35
CA LYS A 248 5.62 25.67 -35.06
C LYS A 248 5.10 24.64 -34.05
N GLU A 249 4.10 23.89 -34.48
CA GLU A 249 3.55 22.75 -33.74
C GLU A 249 3.55 21.54 -34.68
N ILE A 250 4.11 20.43 -34.24
CA ILE A 250 4.20 19.19 -35.02
C ILE A 250 3.76 17.99 -34.19
N TYR A 251 3.23 16.98 -34.88
CA TYR A 251 2.88 15.68 -34.30
C TYR A 251 4.07 14.71 -34.38
N PRO A 252 4.14 13.68 -33.51
CA PRO A 252 5.12 12.63 -33.62
C PRO A 252 5.06 11.92 -34.98
N LYS A 253 6.21 11.57 -35.52
CA LYS A 253 6.34 10.61 -36.62
C LYS A 253 5.97 9.20 -36.14
N SER A 254 6.33 8.86 -34.91
CA SER A 254 5.94 7.61 -34.25
C SER A 254 5.83 7.81 -32.75
N ALA A 255 4.89 7.11 -32.12
CA ALA A 255 4.72 7.05 -30.67
C ALA A 255 4.46 5.60 -30.25
N PRO A 256 4.80 5.20 -29.00
CA PRO A 256 4.56 3.85 -28.53
C PRO A 256 3.06 3.64 -28.26
N THR A 257 2.58 2.43 -28.51
CA THR A 257 1.26 2.01 -28.00
C THR A 257 1.37 1.79 -26.51
N LEU A 258 0.58 2.52 -25.72
CA LEU A 258 0.50 2.25 -24.28
C LEU A 258 -0.32 0.98 -24.08
N SER A 259 0.09 0.10 -23.15
CA SER A 259 -0.70 -1.07 -22.78
C SER A 259 -0.57 -1.36 -21.29
N GLY A 260 -1.63 -1.92 -20.71
CA GLY A 260 -1.71 -2.18 -19.28
C GLY A 260 -1.71 -0.91 -18.42
N HIS A 261 -1.11 -1.02 -17.24
CA HIS A 261 -1.10 0.04 -16.21
C HIS A 261 0.31 0.66 -16.01
N HIS A 262 1.33 0.11 -16.66
CA HIS A 262 2.67 0.65 -16.73
C HIS A 262 3.14 0.50 -18.17
N ALA A 263 3.49 1.60 -18.81
CA ALA A 263 3.91 1.60 -20.20
C ALA A 263 5.08 2.56 -20.38
N ALA A 264 6.07 2.13 -21.16
CA ALA A 264 7.21 2.94 -21.52
C ALA A 264 7.51 2.76 -23.01
N GLY A 265 8.15 3.76 -23.60
CA GLY A 265 8.58 3.69 -24.98
C GLY A 265 9.17 5.02 -25.44
N THR A 266 9.28 5.17 -26.76
CA THR A 266 10.00 6.31 -27.34
C THR A 266 9.12 7.00 -28.37
N ILE A 267 9.01 8.32 -28.21
CA ILE A 267 8.32 9.23 -29.13
C ILE A 267 9.38 9.82 -30.05
N VAL A 268 9.09 9.85 -31.34
CA VAL A 268 10.02 10.35 -32.37
C VAL A 268 9.34 11.44 -33.16
N PHE A 269 9.95 12.62 -33.22
CA PHE A 269 9.52 13.73 -34.06
C PHE A 269 10.49 13.92 -35.22
N ASN A 270 9.97 14.22 -36.41
CA ASN A 270 10.80 14.52 -37.56
C ASN A 270 11.28 15.98 -37.49
N LEU A 271 12.57 16.18 -37.20
CA LEU A 271 13.16 17.49 -36.98
C LEU A 271 14.46 17.60 -37.77
N ASN A 272 14.49 18.56 -38.70
CA ASN A 272 15.66 18.82 -39.55
C ASN A 272 16.62 19.86 -38.97
N GLN A 273 16.41 20.27 -37.72
CA GLN A 273 17.21 21.28 -37.03
C GLN A 273 17.27 20.98 -35.53
N ASP A 274 18.35 21.40 -34.89
CA ASP A 274 18.46 21.41 -33.44
C ASP A 274 17.54 22.47 -32.83
N ILE A 275 16.95 22.16 -31.68
CA ILE A 275 16.05 23.05 -30.93
C ILE A 275 16.60 23.24 -29.52
N LYS A 276 16.62 24.49 -29.04
CA LYS A 276 17.10 24.81 -27.69
C LYS A 276 15.99 24.85 -26.66
N THR A 277 14.87 25.47 -27.03
CA THR A 277 13.69 25.63 -26.18
C THR A 277 12.49 25.03 -26.87
N PHE A 278 11.75 24.18 -26.16
CA PHE A 278 10.59 23.51 -26.73
C PHE A 278 9.59 23.12 -25.65
N THR A 279 8.38 22.79 -26.09
CA THR A 279 7.31 22.35 -25.20
C THR A 279 6.63 21.14 -25.80
N ILE A 280 6.48 20.08 -25.01
CA ILE A 280 5.71 18.90 -25.36
C ILE A 280 4.39 18.98 -24.60
N THR A 281 3.30 18.83 -25.33
CA THR A 281 1.96 18.83 -24.77
C THR A 281 1.33 17.45 -24.98
N ILE A 282 0.70 16.91 -23.95
CA ILE A 282 -0.07 15.66 -24.02
C ILE A 282 -1.50 15.93 -23.59
N LYS A 283 -2.47 15.63 -24.45
CA LYS A 283 -3.90 15.88 -24.20
C LYS A 283 -4.67 14.59 -23.96
N GLY A 284 -5.79 14.70 -23.25
CA GLY A 284 -6.80 13.63 -23.20
C GLY A 284 -6.45 12.39 -22.35
N ILE A 285 -5.37 12.42 -21.56
CA ILE A 285 -5.07 11.40 -20.54
C ILE A 285 -5.82 11.77 -19.24
N PRO A 286 -6.54 10.85 -18.57
CA PRO A 286 -7.60 11.16 -17.60
C PRO A 286 -7.24 12.13 -16.48
N LYS A 287 -8.28 12.81 -15.98
CA LYS A 287 -8.31 13.87 -14.95
C LYS A 287 -7.59 15.17 -15.30
N ILE A 288 -6.63 15.15 -16.22
CA ILE A 288 -5.89 16.35 -16.66
C ILE A 288 -6.07 16.49 -18.16
N GLU A 289 -6.88 17.46 -18.58
CA GLU A 289 -7.16 17.68 -20.00
C GLU A 289 -5.88 17.90 -20.83
N GLU A 290 -4.90 18.59 -20.24
CA GLU A 290 -3.66 18.98 -20.90
C GLU A 290 -2.46 18.93 -19.93
N ARG A 291 -1.40 18.22 -20.32
CA ARG A 291 -0.12 18.17 -19.61
C ARG A 291 0.93 18.88 -20.45
N VAL A 292 1.63 19.83 -19.86
CA VAL A 292 2.63 20.66 -20.54
C VAL A 292 4.00 20.41 -19.91
N PHE A 293 4.98 20.10 -20.74
CA PHE A 293 6.36 19.85 -20.35
C PHE A 293 7.26 20.81 -21.13
N SER A 294 8.02 21.66 -20.44
CA SER A 294 8.82 22.71 -21.07
C SER A 294 10.29 22.58 -20.68
N TRP A 295 11.15 22.68 -21.70
CA TRP A 295 12.61 22.73 -21.59
C TRP A 295 13.14 23.96 -22.32
#